data_AF-W0ECB5-F1
#
_entry.id   AF-W0ECB5-F1
#
_cell.length_a   1.000
_cell.length_b   1.000
_cell.length_c   1.000
_cell.angle_alpha   90.00
_cell.angle_beta   90.00
_cell.angle_gamma   90.00
#
_symmetry.space_group_name_H-M   'P 1'
#
loop_
_entity.id
_entity.type
_entity.pdbx_description
1 polymer ?
#
loop_
_entity_poly.entity_id
_entity_poly.type
_entity_poly.pdbx_seq_one_letter_code
_entity_poly.pdbx_strand_id
1 'polypeptide(L)'
;MNTIILIGSPKGNFKNSNSRIFADEFVRNMKNPCEIKCIAREDHKELARYVTGFDTIIMILPLYIHAMPGIVMKFIECLEPAVSEGKYIGFIVQAGFIETAQHKFVEPYFADLAKQLNYSYLGTVSKGEAAGIYMYPRMFKKVLRLLNDLGSAYEKTHAFDSDIVKKLGKPYELSNFQLSILKLVKKVGLDNLGWHKVLRSNNAFENRLDKPFL
;
A
#
# COMPACT_ATOMS: atom_id res chain seq x y z
N MET A 1 11.81 13.43 -15.34
CA MET A 1 12.24 12.99 -13.99
C MET A 1 12.15 11.49 -13.94
N ASN A 2 13.23 10.81 -13.53
CA ASN A 2 13.22 9.35 -13.41
C ASN A 2 12.62 8.93 -12.05
N THR A 3 11.76 7.92 -12.06
CA THR A 3 11.07 7.44 -10.85
C THR A 3 11.34 5.96 -10.66
N ILE A 4 11.72 5.61 -9.43
CA ILE A 4 11.75 4.23 -8.96
C ILE A 4 10.57 3.95 -8.03
N ILE A 5 9.89 2.84 -8.27
CA ILE A 5 8.84 2.32 -7.41
C ILE A 5 9.39 1.13 -6.62
N LEU A 6 9.28 1.22 -5.30
CA LEU A 6 9.76 0.20 -4.38
C LEU A 6 8.58 -0.54 -3.75
N ILE A 7 8.51 -1.84 -4.01
CA ILE A 7 7.52 -2.74 -3.41
C ILE A 7 7.99 -3.11 -1.99
N GLY A 8 7.26 -2.59 -0.99
CA GLY A 8 7.51 -2.83 0.43
C GLY A 8 6.78 -4.02 1.02
N SER A 9 6.14 -4.87 0.21
CA SER A 9 5.51 -6.10 0.73
C SER A 9 6.57 -7.11 1.16
N PRO A 10 6.49 -7.67 2.38
CA PRO A 10 7.44 -8.69 2.84
C PRO A 10 7.09 -10.10 2.33
N LYS A 11 6.04 -10.27 1.51
CA LYS A 11 5.65 -11.58 0.99
C LYS A 11 6.74 -12.12 0.05
N GLY A 12 7.16 -13.36 0.27
CA GLY A 12 8.10 -14.05 -0.62
C GLY A 12 7.61 -14.19 -2.07
N ASN A 13 6.28 -14.30 -2.27
CA ASN A 13 5.67 -14.21 -3.59
C ASN A 13 5.23 -12.76 -3.90
N PHE A 14 6.19 -11.90 -4.23
CA PHE A 14 5.93 -10.49 -4.51
C PHE A 14 5.04 -10.27 -5.74
N LYS A 15 5.10 -11.16 -6.74
CA LYS A 15 4.30 -11.08 -7.98
C LYS A 15 2.79 -11.06 -7.69
N ASN A 16 2.38 -11.75 -6.62
CA ASN A 16 0.97 -11.83 -6.21
C ASN A 16 0.68 -10.99 -4.95
N SER A 17 1.44 -9.91 -4.71
CA SER A 17 1.19 -8.98 -3.60
C SER A 17 0.30 -7.81 -4.02
N ASN A 18 -0.53 -7.31 -3.11
CA ASN A 18 -1.33 -6.10 -3.35
C ASN A 18 -0.45 -4.91 -3.73
N SER A 19 0.71 -4.73 -3.06
CA SER A 19 1.64 -3.66 -3.38
C SER A 19 2.14 -3.74 -4.82
N ARG A 20 2.41 -4.96 -5.33
CA ARG A 20 2.78 -5.14 -6.73
C ARG A 20 1.64 -4.80 -7.69
N ILE A 21 0.42 -5.26 -7.39
CA ILE A 21 -0.77 -4.92 -8.18
C ILE A 21 -0.97 -3.40 -8.22
N PHE A 22 -0.79 -2.71 -7.09
CA PHE A 22 -0.91 -1.25 -7.01
C PHE A 22 0.13 -0.56 -7.89
N ALA A 23 1.38 -1.02 -7.87
CA ALA A 23 2.43 -0.52 -8.75
C ALA A 23 2.08 -0.72 -10.23
N ASP A 24 1.68 -1.93 -10.60
CA ASP A 24 1.33 -2.27 -11.97
C ASP A 24 0.12 -1.46 -12.48
N GLU A 25 -0.89 -1.20 -11.63
CA GLU A 25 -2.01 -0.30 -11.99
C GLU A 25 -1.58 1.15 -12.11
N PHE A 26 -0.75 1.64 -11.18
CA PHE A 26 -0.24 3.01 -11.18
C PHE A 26 0.50 3.31 -12.49
N VAL A 27 1.39 2.43 -12.93
CA VAL A 27 2.18 2.66 -14.16
C VAL A 27 1.45 2.31 -15.45
N ARG A 28 0.30 1.62 -15.41
CA ARG A 28 -0.31 0.97 -16.58
C ARG A 28 -0.55 1.88 -17.78
N ASN A 29 -0.92 3.15 -17.56
CA ASN A 29 -1.19 4.11 -18.64
C ASN A 29 -0.11 5.20 -18.76
N MET A 30 0.96 5.10 -17.97
CA MET A 30 2.09 6.02 -18.10
C MET A 30 2.86 5.70 -19.39
N LYS A 31 3.30 6.74 -20.09
CA LYS A 31 4.14 6.60 -21.29
C LYS A 31 5.60 6.39 -20.94
N ASN A 32 6.05 6.99 -19.84
CA ASN A 32 7.39 6.87 -19.33
C ASN A 32 7.47 5.68 -18.36
N PRO A 33 8.31 4.68 -18.64
CA PRO A 33 8.45 3.54 -17.77
C PRO A 33 9.07 3.95 -16.43
N CYS A 34 8.53 3.43 -15.32
CA CYS A 34 9.18 3.49 -14.02
C CYS A 34 9.86 2.16 -13.72
N GLU A 35 11.03 2.20 -13.10
CA GLU A 35 11.65 0.99 -12.59
C GLU A 35 10.89 0.49 -11.36
N ILE A 36 10.63 -0.82 -11.28
CA ILE A 36 9.93 -1.43 -10.14
C ILE A 36 10.83 -2.48 -9.50
N LYS A 37 11.30 -2.21 -8.28
CA LYS A 37 12.11 -3.14 -7.46
C LYS A 37 11.35 -3.57 -6.20
N CYS A 38 11.74 -4.70 -5.63
CA CYS A 38 11.13 -5.23 -4.41
C CYS A 38 12.15 -5.21 -3.27
N ILE A 39 11.88 -4.45 -2.21
CA ILE A 39 12.81 -4.26 -1.09
C ILE A 39 13.23 -5.61 -0.50
N ALA A 40 12.30 -6.54 -0.35
CA ALA A 40 12.57 -7.87 0.23
C ALA A 40 13.50 -8.77 -0.60
N ARG A 41 13.89 -8.37 -1.82
CA ARG A 41 14.73 -9.16 -2.74
C ARG A 41 16.10 -8.55 -2.99
N GLU A 42 16.40 -7.42 -2.37
CA GLU A 42 17.60 -6.64 -2.62
C GLU A 42 18.39 -6.53 -1.32
N ASP A 43 19.71 -6.35 -1.41
CA ASP A 43 20.47 -5.88 -0.26
C ASP A 43 20.08 -4.42 0.03
N HIS A 44 19.79 -4.10 1.29
CA HIS A 44 19.26 -2.78 1.64
C HIS A 44 20.27 -1.66 1.42
N LYS A 45 21.57 -1.91 1.65
CA LYS A 45 22.62 -0.89 1.46
C LYS A 45 22.89 -0.66 -0.02
N GLU A 46 22.91 -1.73 -0.81
CA GLU A 46 23.02 -1.63 -2.26
C GLU A 46 21.82 -0.91 -2.87
N LEU A 47 20.61 -1.26 -2.45
CA LEU A 47 19.39 -0.59 -2.91
C LEU A 47 19.36 0.89 -2.51
N ALA A 48 19.78 1.21 -1.27
CA ALA A 48 19.83 2.60 -0.80
C ALA A 48 20.80 3.44 -1.64
N ARG A 49 21.99 2.92 -1.96
CA ARG A 49 22.92 3.57 -2.90
C ARG A 49 22.32 3.69 -4.30
N TYR A 50 21.66 2.65 -4.79
CA TYR A 50 21.06 2.64 -6.12
C TYR A 50 19.97 3.71 -6.29
N VAL A 51 19.08 3.87 -5.30
CA VAL A 51 17.98 4.84 -5.39
C VAL A 51 18.43 6.30 -5.40
N THR A 52 19.66 6.60 -4.99
CA THR A 52 20.23 7.98 -5.10
C THR A 52 20.28 8.49 -6.54
N GLY A 53 20.36 7.58 -7.52
CA GLY A 53 20.34 7.91 -8.94
C GLY A 53 18.97 8.33 -9.50
N PHE A 54 17.92 8.28 -8.68
CA PHE A 54 16.56 8.63 -9.09
C PHE A 54 16.12 9.97 -8.50
N ASP A 55 15.40 10.75 -9.30
CA ASP A 55 14.76 12.00 -8.89
C ASP A 55 13.64 11.72 -7.89
N THR A 56 12.95 10.58 -8.05
CA THR A 56 11.78 10.26 -7.24
C THR A 56 11.75 8.82 -6.78
N ILE A 57 11.48 8.64 -5.48
CA ILE A 57 11.24 7.35 -4.85
C ILE A 57 9.77 7.25 -4.46
N ILE A 58 9.04 6.27 -4.99
CA ILE A 58 7.68 5.94 -4.55
C ILE A 58 7.69 4.59 -3.85
N MET A 59 7.36 4.56 -2.57
CA MET A 59 7.23 3.31 -1.81
C MET A 59 5.78 2.84 -1.76
N ILE A 60 5.52 1.60 -2.18
CA ILE A 60 4.20 0.98 -2.13
C ILE A 60 4.20 -0.19 -1.16
N LEU A 61 3.50 -0.08 -0.04
CA LEU A 61 3.64 -1.01 1.10
C LEU A 61 2.30 -1.35 1.77
N PRO A 62 2.18 -2.53 2.40
CA PRO A 62 1.08 -2.78 3.32
C PRO A 62 1.25 -1.99 4.62
N LEU A 63 0.15 -1.59 5.25
CA LEU A 63 0.12 -1.14 6.63
C LEU A 63 0.02 -2.35 7.57
N TYR A 64 1.00 -2.53 8.45
CA TYR A 64 0.97 -3.52 9.52
C TYR A 64 0.71 -2.81 10.84
N ILE A 65 -0.52 -2.98 11.35
CA ILE A 65 -1.08 -2.20 12.45
C ILE A 65 -1.09 -0.71 12.08
N HIS A 66 -0.10 0.06 12.54
CA HIS A 66 0.00 1.51 12.35
C HIS A 66 1.33 1.92 11.68
N ALA A 67 2.11 0.97 11.16
CA ALA A 67 3.45 1.23 10.62
C ALA A 67 3.77 0.41 9.36
N MET A 68 4.94 0.68 8.78
CA MET A 68 5.48 -0.10 7.67
C MET A 68 5.92 -1.51 8.12
N PRO A 69 6.11 -2.46 7.19
CA PRO A 69 6.77 -3.72 7.48
C PRO A 69 8.22 -3.51 7.93
N GLY A 70 8.72 -4.35 8.85
CA GLY A 70 10.09 -4.23 9.37
C GLY A 70 11.19 -4.27 8.30
N ILE A 71 10.96 -4.96 7.17
CA ILE A 71 11.89 -4.95 6.04
C ILE A 71 12.01 -3.56 5.39
N VAL A 72 10.90 -2.82 5.30
CA VAL A 72 10.89 -1.45 4.77
C VAL A 72 11.58 -0.51 5.74
N MET A 73 11.35 -0.67 7.04
CA MET A 73 12.05 0.10 8.08
C MET A 73 13.57 -0.07 7.97
N LYS A 74 14.06 -1.32 7.88
CA LYS A 74 15.49 -1.60 7.71
C LYS A 74 16.10 -1.00 6.44
N PHE A 75 15.31 -0.91 5.37
CA PHE A 75 15.73 -0.21 4.15
C PHE A 75 15.79 1.30 4.37
N ILE A 76 14.78 1.90 5.01
CA ILE A 76 14.74 3.32 5.35
C ILE A 76 15.96 3.71 6.21
N GLU A 77 16.36 2.87 7.17
CA GLU A 77 17.55 3.07 8.00
C GLU A 77 18.87 3.12 7.20
N CYS A 78 18.87 2.62 5.96
CA CYS A 78 20.04 2.67 5.07
C CYS A 78 20.01 3.90 4.14
N LEU A 79 18.93 4.68 4.10
CA LEU A 79 18.83 5.87 3.25
C LEU A 79 19.67 7.00 3.82
N GLU A 80 20.34 7.72 2.94
CA GLU A 80 21.08 8.94 3.27
C GLU A 80 20.32 10.17 2.76
N PRO A 81 20.46 11.33 3.43
CA PRO A 81 19.87 12.56 2.95
C PRO A 81 20.37 12.95 1.56
N ALA A 82 19.49 13.50 0.73
CA ALA A 82 19.82 14.03 -0.57
C ALA A 82 20.78 15.22 -0.46
N VAL A 83 21.84 15.19 -1.26
CA VAL A 83 22.84 16.28 -1.34
C VAL A 83 22.37 17.41 -2.27
N SER A 84 21.50 17.10 -3.23
CA SER A 84 20.98 18.05 -4.21
C SER A 84 19.47 18.26 -4.06
N GLU A 85 19.01 19.41 -4.51
CA GLU A 85 17.58 19.67 -4.71
C GLU A 85 16.99 18.78 -5.81
N GLY A 86 15.67 18.84 -5.98
CA GLY A 86 14.96 18.09 -7.03
C GLY A 86 14.74 16.61 -6.70
N LYS A 87 14.88 16.22 -5.43
CA LYS A 87 14.58 14.87 -4.94
C LYS A 87 13.20 14.81 -4.31
N TYR A 88 12.42 13.78 -4.65
CA TYR A 88 11.02 13.62 -4.23
C TYR A 88 10.75 12.24 -3.65
N ILE A 89 9.94 12.17 -2.60
CA ILE A 89 9.55 10.90 -1.97
C ILE A 89 8.04 10.86 -1.74
N GLY A 90 7.43 9.74 -2.11
CA GLY A 90 5.99 9.52 -1.97
C GLY A 90 5.66 8.11 -1.51
N PHE A 91 4.48 7.94 -0.92
CA PHE A 91 4.06 6.66 -0.36
C PHE A 91 2.66 6.29 -0.84
N ILE A 92 2.45 5.02 -1.15
CA ILE A 92 1.12 4.44 -1.40
C ILE A 92 0.96 3.27 -0.43
N VAL A 93 0.06 3.44 0.53
CA VAL A 93 -0.11 2.53 1.66
C VAL A 93 -1.47 1.87 1.57
N GLN A 94 -1.49 0.55 1.73
CA GLN A 94 -2.72 -0.23 1.68
C GLN A 94 -2.88 -1.13 2.90
N ALA A 95 -4.09 -1.26 3.43
CA ALA A 95 -4.36 -2.05 4.63
C ALA A 95 -5.51 -3.05 4.45
N GLY A 96 -5.54 -4.09 5.29
CA GLY A 96 -6.66 -5.02 5.35
C GLY A 96 -7.88 -4.46 6.09
N PHE A 97 -7.69 -3.51 7.01
CA PHE A 97 -8.78 -2.85 7.73
C PHE A 97 -9.68 -2.07 6.78
N ILE A 98 -11.00 -2.14 6.97
CA ILE A 98 -11.99 -1.47 6.10
C ILE A 98 -11.78 0.04 6.08
N GLU A 99 -11.48 0.61 7.25
CA GLU A 99 -11.26 2.05 7.46
C GLU A 99 -9.83 2.46 7.11
N THR A 100 -9.70 3.60 6.46
CA THR A 100 -8.38 4.21 6.20
C THR A 100 -7.85 4.95 7.43
N ALA A 101 -8.66 5.25 8.44
CA ALA A 101 -8.26 6.01 9.64
C ALA A 101 -7.01 5.48 10.36
N GLN A 102 -6.71 4.18 10.26
CA GLN A 102 -5.51 3.59 10.85
C GLN A 102 -4.20 4.10 10.21
N HIS A 103 -4.26 4.69 9.00
CA HIS A 103 -3.09 5.25 8.32
C HIS A 103 -2.64 6.59 8.91
N LYS A 104 -3.50 7.29 9.65
CA LYS A 104 -3.20 8.60 10.24
C LYS A 104 -1.95 8.61 11.14
N PHE A 105 -1.55 7.44 11.63
CA PHE A 105 -0.37 7.28 12.47
C PHE A 105 0.94 7.20 11.68
N VAL A 106 0.92 6.63 10.47
CA VAL A 106 2.13 6.48 9.64
C VAL A 106 2.38 7.71 8.76
N GLU A 107 1.33 8.44 8.38
CA GLU A 107 1.43 9.60 7.49
C GLU A 107 2.35 10.72 8.03
N PRO A 108 2.29 11.12 9.33
CA PRO A 108 3.21 12.11 9.89
C PRO A 108 4.66 11.61 9.92
N TYR A 109 4.86 10.31 10.19
CA TYR A 109 6.20 9.70 10.15
C TYR A 109 6.81 9.84 8.74
N PHE A 110 6.04 9.57 7.69
CA PHE A 110 6.55 9.71 6.31
C PHE A 110 6.82 11.16 5.91
N ALA A 111 6.00 12.10 6.37
CA ALA A 111 6.26 13.52 6.17
C ALA A 111 7.53 13.97 6.88
N ASP A 112 7.80 13.48 8.09
CA ASP A 112 9.02 13.78 8.83
C ASP A 112 10.25 13.12 8.20
N LEU A 113 10.13 11.85 7.80
CA LEU A 113 11.17 11.12 7.08
C LEU A 113 11.61 11.85 5.81
N ALA A 114 10.66 12.38 5.02
CA ALA A 114 10.97 13.15 3.83
C ALA A 114 11.84 14.37 4.15
N LYS A 115 11.55 15.09 5.25
CA LYS A 115 12.35 16.22 5.71
C LYS A 115 13.73 15.79 6.17
N GLN A 116 13.83 14.73 6.97
CA GLN A 116 15.10 14.21 7.47
C GLN A 116 16.03 13.79 6.32
N LEU A 117 15.46 13.23 5.25
CA LEU A 117 16.20 12.83 4.06
C LEU A 117 16.45 13.99 3.09
N ASN A 118 15.99 15.22 3.34
CA ASN A 118 16.06 16.34 2.38
C ASN A 118 15.36 16.04 1.03
N TYR A 119 14.22 15.33 1.08
CA TYR A 119 13.35 15.07 -0.08
C TYR A 119 12.08 15.92 0.02
N SER A 120 11.59 16.38 -1.13
CA SER A 120 10.26 16.96 -1.27
C SER A 120 9.20 15.88 -1.11
N TYR A 121 8.25 16.09 -0.20
CA TYR A 121 7.22 15.11 0.10
C TYR A 121 6.05 15.19 -0.89
N LEU A 122 5.85 14.15 -1.69
CA LEU A 122 4.71 14.03 -2.62
C LEU A 122 3.38 13.79 -1.90
N GLY A 123 3.43 13.34 -0.65
CA GLY A 123 2.27 12.91 0.12
C GLY A 123 2.21 11.39 0.32
N THR A 124 1.19 10.96 1.04
CA THR A 124 0.83 9.56 1.22
C THR A 124 -0.56 9.30 0.68
N VAL A 125 -0.69 8.28 -0.15
CA VAL A 125 -1.97 7.78 -0.65
C VAL A 125 -2.37 6.57 0.17
N SER A 126 -3.46 6.68 0.91
CA SER A 126 -3.90 5.65 1.86
C SER A 126 -5.15 4.92 1.35
N LYS A 127 -5.17 3.59 1.42
CA LYS A 127 -6.34 2.77 1.06
C LYS A 127 -6.56 1.61 2.03
N GLY A 128 -7.61 1.70 2.84
CA GLY A 128 -8.15 0.54 3.57
C GLY A 128 -8.80 -0.50 2.63
N GLU A 129 -9.29 -1.61 3.18
CA GLU A 129 -10.06 -2.65 2.50
C GLU A 129 -9.33 -3.27 1.28
N ALA A 130 -8.00 -3.33 1.33
CA ALA A 130 -7.20 -3.81 0.20
C ALA A 130 -6.89 -5.30 0.27
N ALA A 131 -7.09 -5.98 1.41
CA ALA A 131 -6.65 -7.36 1.63
C ALA A 131 -7.09 -8.36 0.54
N GLY A 132 -8.30 -8.20 -0.01
CA GLY A 132 -8.86 -9.10 -1.02
C GLY A 132 -8.43 -8.83 -2.46
N ILE A 133 -7.67 -7.77 -2.73
CA ILE A 133 -7.37 -7.32 -4.12
C ILE A 133 -6.62 -8.39 -4.91
N TYR A 134 -5.59 -9.00 -4.33
CA TYR A 134 -4.83 -10.06 -5.01
C TYR A 134 -5.65 -11.32 -5.30
N MET A 135 -6.68 -11.60 -4.50
CA MET A 135 -7.54 -12.78 -4.69
C MET A 135 -8.67 -12.51 -5.68
N TYR A 136 -9.27 -11.31 -5.59
CA TYR A 136 -10.51 -10.97 -6.28
C TYR A 136 -10.43 -9.60 -6.96
N PRO A 137 -9.47 -9.35 -7.86
CA PRO A 137 -9.22 -8.01 -8.42
C PRO A 137 -10.44 -7.41 -9.13
N ARG A 138 -11.32 -8.26 -9.68
CA ARG A 138 -12.57 -7.83 -10.33
C ARG A 138 -13.54 -7.12 -9.37
N MET A 139 -13.51 -7.42 -8.08
CA MET A 139 -14.34 -6.74 -7.06
C MET A 139 -13.82 -5.32 -6.76
N PHE A 140 -12.53 -5.05 -7.06
CA PHE A 140 -11.86 -3.80 -6.73
C PHE A 140 -11.59 -2.92 -7.95
N LYS A 141 -12.26 -3.16 -9.09
CA LYS A 141 -12.07 -2.40 -10.35
C LYS A 141 -12.09 -0.88 -10.18
N LYS A 142 -12.94 -0.35 -9.28
CA LYS A 142 -13.00 1.10 -9.00
C LYS A 142 -11.71 1.62 -8.35
N VAL A 143 -11.16 0.88 -7.39
CA VAL A 143 -9.90 1.22 -6.72
C VAL A 143 -8.73 1.12 -7.71
N LEU A 144 -8.68 0.05 -8.50
CA LEU A 144 -7.64 -0.15 -9.51
C LEU A 144 -7.66 0.95 -10.58
N ARG A 145 -8.86 1.37 -11.02
CA ARG A 145 -9.00 2.53 -11.92
C ARG A 145 -8.48 3.82 -11.30
N LEU A 146 -8.81 4.10 -10.03
CA LEU A 146 -8.31 5.29 -9.34
C LEU A 146 -6.78 5.27 -9.20
N LEU A 147 -6.15 4.11 -8.98
CA LEU A 147 -4.69 3.99 -8.96
C LEU A 147 -4.08 4.28 -10.33
N ASN A 148 -4.73 3.81 -11.40
CA ASN A 148 -4.31 4.09 -12.76
C ASN A 148 -4.47 5.57 -13.16
N ASP A 149 -5.58 6.19 -12.75
CA ASP A 149 -5.82 7.63 -12.91
C ASP A 149 -4.76 8.43 -12.11
N LEU A 150 -4.42 7.98 -10.89
CA LEU A 150 -3.40 8.61 -10.05
C LEU A 150 -2.02 8.62 -10.75
N GLY A 151 -1.59 7.49 -11.31
CA GLY A 151 -0.31 7.43 -12.03
C GLY A 151 -0.30 8.27 -13.30
N SER A 152 -1.43 8.31 -14.02
CA SER A 152 -1.61 9.17 -15.19
C SER A 152 -1.56 10.67 -14.85
N ALA A 153 -2.09 11.06 -13.68
CA ALA A 153 -1.98 12.42 -13.17
C ALA A 153 -0.54 12.74 -12.74
N TYR A 154 0.07 11.84 -11.97
CA TYR A 154 1.46 11.95 -11.53
C TYR A 154 2.44 12.12 -12.70
N GLU A 155 2.28 11.38 -13.80
CA GLU A 155 3.15 11.54 -14.98
C GLU A 155 3.12 12.97 -15.56
N LYS A 156 1.97 13.64 -15.49
CA LYS A 156 1.78 14.97 -16.07
C LYS A 156 2.20 16.09 -15.14
N THR A 157 1.96 15.93 -13.83
CA THR A 157 2.09 17.01 -12.83
C THR A 157 3.23 16.80 -11.85
N HIS A 158 3.81 15.60 -11.83
CA HIS A 158 4.76 15.17 -10.82
C HIS A 158 4.25 15.26 -9.37
N ALA A 159 2.93 15.14 -9.19
CA ALA A 159 2.28 15.23 -7.87
C ALA A 159 1.17 14.18 -7.74
N PHE A 160 0.88 13.78 -6.51
CA PHE A 160 -0.32 12.98 -6.23
C PHE A 160 -1.56 13.87 -6.28
N ASP A 161 -2.46 13.57 -7.23
CA ASP A 161 -3.70 14.31 -7.42
C ASP A 161 -4.59 14.23 -6.16
N SER A 162 -4.86 15.39 -5.57
CA SER A 162 -5.51 15.45 -4.26
C SER A 162 -6.94 14.90 -4.25
N ASP A 163 -7.66 14.98 -5.37
CA ASP A 163 -9.04 14.48 -5.46
C ASP A 163 -9.06 12.96 -5.61
N ILE A 164 -8.11 12.40 -6.36
CA ILE A 164 -7.94 10.94 -6.46
C ILE A 164 -7.49 10.38 -5.12
N VAL A 165 -6.54 11.02 -4.43
CA VAL A 165 -6.10 10.64 -3.07
C VAL A 165 -7.28 10.62 -2.11
N LYS A 166 -8.10 11.67 -2.07
CA LYS A 166 -9.32 11.72 -1.23
C LYS A 166 -10.32 10.63 -1.56
N LYS A 167 -10.46 10.23 -2.84
CA LYS A 167 -11.35 9.14 -3.25
C LYS A 167 -10.81 7.77 -2.82
N LEU A 168 -9.51 7.53 -2.98
CA LEU A 168 -8.85 6.30 -2.53
C LEU A 168 -8.91 6.14 -1.01
N GLY A 169 -8.82 7.24 -0.26
CA GLY A 169 -8.90 7.25 1.20
C GLY A 169 -10.26 6.84 1.79
N LYS A 170 -11.30 6.64 0.98
CA LYS A 170 -12.64 6.28 1.48
C LYS A 170 -12.82 4.76 1.69
N PRO A 171 -13.61 4.37 2.71
CA PRO A 171 -14.07 5.21 3.82
C PRO A 171 -12.91 5.54 4.78
N TYR A 172 -12.84 6.79 5.25
CA TYR A 172 -11.86 7.15 6.29
C TYR A 172 -12.25 6.48 7.61
N GLU A 173 -13.49 6.72 8.05
CA GLU A 173 -14.16 6.01 9.14
C GLU A 173 -15.51 5.48 8.62
N LEU A 174 -15.99 4.40 9.22
CA LEU A 174 -17.30 3.83 8.96
C LEU A 174 -18.38 4.74 9.57
N SER A 175 -19.40 5.04 8.79
CA SER A 175 -20.58 5.74 9.31
C SER A 175 -21.36 4.85 10.28
N ASN A 176 -22.14 5.49 11.17
CA ASN A 176 -23.05 4.79 12.09
C ASN A 176 -24.00 3.83 11.38
N PHE A 177 -24.43 4.18 10.17
CA PHE A 177 -25.25 3.31 9.32
C PHE A 177 -24.49 2.06 8.87
N GLN A 178 -23.26 2.21 8.36
CA GLN A 178 -22.41 1.08 7.98
C GLN A 178 -22.11 0.17 9.18
N LEU A 179 -21.81 0.76 10.35
CA LEU A 179 -21.62 0.02 11.59
C LEU A 179 -22.87 -0.77 11.99
N SER A 180 -24.06 -0.18 11.82
CA SER A 180 -25.34 -0.85 12.12
C SER A 180 -25.57 -2.05 11.20
N ILE A 181 -25.27 -1.92 9.91
CA ILE A 181 -25.31 -3.04 8.95
C ILE A 181 -24.33 -4.14 9.36
N LEU A 182 -23.08 -3.79 9.67
CA LEU A 182 -22.07 -4.79 10.07
C LEU A 182 -22.48 -5.53 11.36
N LYS A 183 -23.06 -4.82 12.33
CA LYS A 183 -23.61 -5.43 13.55
C LYS A 183 -24.74 -6.41 13.23
N LEU A 184 -25.63 -6.06 12.30
CA LEU A 184 -26.71 -6.94 11.86
C LEU A 184 -26.16 -8.21 11.17
N VAL A 185 -25.25 -8.04 10.19
CA VAL A 185 -24.59 -9.15 9.47
C VAL A 185 -23.90 -10.11 10.44
N LYS A 186 -23.20 -9.57 11.44
CA LYS A 186 -22.58 -10.37 12.50
C LYS A 186 -23.63 -11.11 13.34
N LYS A 187 -24.73 -10.45 13.72
CA LYS A 187 -25.81 -11.05 14.52
C LYS A 187 -26.48 -12.23 13.81
N VAL A 188 -26.61 -12.18 12.49
CA VAL A 188 -27.18 -13.28 11.68
C VAL A 188 -26.14 -14.34 11.26
N GLY A 189 -24.88 -14.22 11.71
CA GLY A 189 -23.82 -15.20 11.46
C GLY A 189 -23.32 -15.26 10.01
N LEU A 190 -23.55 -14.21 9.22
CA LEU A 190 -23.16 -14.16 7.81
C LEU A 190 -21.75 -13.59 7.57
N ASP A 191 -21.09 -13.11 8.62
CA ASP A 191 -19.75 -12.49 8.57
C ASP A 191 -18.63 -13.48 8.18
N ASN A 192 -18.84 -14.77 8.42
CA ASN A 192 -17.83 -15.82 8.19
C ASN A 192 -18.10 -16.69 6.95
N LEU A 193 -19.17 -16.46 6.18
CA LEU A 193 -19.52 -17.33 5.04
C LEU A 193 -18.41 -17.45 4.00
N GLY A 194 -17.75 -16.32 3.67
CA GLY A 194 -16.62 -16.31 2.74
C GLY A 194 -15.45 -17.15 3.26
N TRP A 195 -15.07 -16.96 4.53
CA TRP A 195 -14.02 -17.72 5.17
C TRP A 195 -14.36 -19.21 5.28
N HIS A 196 -15.61 -19.55 5.60
CA HIS A 196 -16.07 -20.93 5.63
C HIS A 196 -15.97 -21.62 4.27
N LYS A 197 -16.28 -20.92 3.17
CA LYS A 197 -16.08 -21.45 1.82
C LYS A 197 -14.60 -21.72 1.54
N VAL A 198 -13.72 -20.78 1.89
CA VAL A 198 -12.25 -20.95 1.75
C VAL A 198 -11.73 -22.10 2.60
N LEU A 199 -12.19 -22.24 3.84
CA LEU A 199 -11.78 -23.34 4.72
C LEU A 199 -12.23 -24.70 4.16
N ARG A 200 -13.47 -24.80 3.66
CA ARG A 200 -13.99 -26.04 3.04
C ARG A 200 -13.21 -26.41 1.79
N SER A 201 -12.89 -25.45 0.92
CA SER A 201 -12.10 -25.73 -0.29
C SER A 201 -10.67 -26.17 0.00
N ASN A 202 -10.18 -25.98 1.24
CA ASN A 202 -8.84 -26.36 1.68
C ASN A 202 -8.87 -27.45 2.77
N ASN A 203 -9.98 -28.18 2.92
CA ASN A 203 -10.13 -29.26 3.91
C ASN A 203 -9.81 -28.85 5.37
N ALA A 204 -10.02 -27.58 5.72
CA ALA A 204 -9.66 -26.99 7.02
C ALA A 204 -10.88 -26.53 7.84
N PHE A 205 -12.10 -26.88 7.42
CA PHE A 205 -13.33 -26.39 8.06
C PHE A 205 -13.55 -26.94 9.48
N GLU A 206 -13.16 -28.20 9.72
CA GLU A 206 -13.25 -28.80 11.06
C GLU A 206 -12.30 -28.14 12.05
N ASN A 207 -11.13 -27.69 11.57
CA ASN A 207 -10.07 -27.03 12.34
C ASN A 207 -10.30 -25.53 12.54
N ARG A 208 -11.48 -24.98 12.19
CA ARG A 208 -11.75 -23.52 12.19
C ARG A 208 -11.66 -22.86 13.57
N LEU A 209 -11.68 -23.66 14.64
CA LEU A 209 -11.62 -23.21 16.03
C LEU A 209 -10.27 -23.49 16.68
N ASP A 210 -9.32 -24.06 15.93
CA ASP A 210 -7.95 -24.27 16.40
C ASP A 210 -7.32 -22.93 16.76
N LYS A 211 -6.52 -22.92 17.83
CA LYS A 211 -5.82 -21.74 18.34
C LYS A 211 -4.31 -21.94 18.21
N PRO A 212 -3.51 -20.87 18.11
CA PRO A 212 -2.06 -20.97 18.22
C PRO A 212 -1.68 -21.70 19.51
N PHE A 213 -0.59 -22.46 19.49
CA PHE A 213 0.00 -23.01 20.72
C PHE A 213 0.29 -21.86 21.69
N LEU A 214 -0.13 -22.04 22.94
CA LEU A 214 0.14 -21.09 24.04
C LEU A 214 1.60 -21.21 24.50
#